data_AF-A0A382YNJ9-F1
#
_entry.id   AF-A0A382YNJ9-F1
#
_cell.length_a   1.000
_cell.length_b   1.000
_cell.length_c   1.000
_cell.angle_alpha   90.00
_cell.angle_beta   90.00
_cell.angle_gamma   90.00
#
_symmetry.space_group_name_H-M   'P 1'
#
loop_
_entity.id
_entity.type
_entity.pdbx_description
1 polymer ?
#
loop_
_entity_poly.entity_id
_entity_poly.type
_entity_poly.pdbx_seq_one_letter_code
_entity_poly.pdbx_strand_id
1 'polypeptide(L)' 'MLCSHRLRIAILNEEIALWEKRLSDKPDDIPYLGYIRTTLKGRVKELEKEEKKLDILV' A
#
# COMPACT_ATOMS: atom_id res chain seq x y z
N MET A 1 -3.48 20.35 -5.10
CA MET A 1 -4.18 19.24 -5.76
C MET A 1 -4.26 18.09 -4.75
N LEU A 2 -5.30 18.12 -3.91
CA LEU A 2 -5.50 17.20 -2.78
C LEU A 2 -6.06 15.88 -3.29
N CYS A 3 -5.21 15.00 -3.80
CA CYS A 3 -5.55 13.57 -3.72
C CYS A 3 -5.32 13.17 -2.26
N SER A 4 -6.40 13.18 -1.46
CA SER A 4 -6.42 12.79 -0.04
C SER A 4 -5.57 11.54 0.19
N HIS A 5 -4.70 11.54 1.22
CA HIS A 5 -3.91 10.35 1.50
C HIS A 5 -4.80 9.13 1.75
N ARG A 6 -6.04 9.32 2.25
CA ARG A 6 -7.06 8.25 2.35
C ARG A 6 -7.34 7.57 1.01
N LEU A 7 -7.51 8.33 -0.06
CA LEU A 7 -7.74 7.77 -1.41
C LEU A 7 -6.51 7.00 -1.90
N ARG A 8 -5.31 7.53 -1.67
CA ARG A 8 -4.05 6.85 -2.03
C ARG A 8 -3.86 5.54 -1.25
N ILE A 9 -4.17 5.54 0.05
CA ILE A 9 -4.15 4.35 0.91
C ILE A 9 -5.15 3.32 0.40
N ALA A 10 -6.38 3.73 0.08
CA ALA A 10 -7.41 2.82 -0.43
C ALA A 10 -6.96 2.14 -1.75
N ILE A 11 -6.43 2.92 -2.70
CA ILE A 11 -5.92 2.39 -3.97
C ILE A 11 -4.77 1.40 -3.74
N LEU A 12 -3.79 1.77 -2.92
CA LEU A 12 -2.64 0.91 -2.63
C LEU A 12 -3.05 -0.40 -1.94
N ASN A 13 -4.01 -0.35 -1.01
CA ASN A 13 -4.52 -1.55 -0.35
C ASN A 13 -5.27 -2.47 -1.32
N GLU A 14 -6.07 -1.92 -2.24
CA GLU A 14 -6.74 -2.68 -3.30
C GLU A 14 -5.72 -3.35 -4.22
N GLU A 15 -4.69 -2.62 -4.65
CA GLU A 15 -3.61 -3.15 -5.50
C GLU A 15 -2.85 -4.28 -4.80
N ILE A 16 -2.49 -4.12 -3.53
CA ILE A 16 -1.84 -5.16 -2.73
C ILE A 16 -2.74 -6.39 -2.62
N ALA A 17 -4.04 -6.22 -2.35
CA ALA A 17 -4.97 -7.34 -2.20
C ALA A 17 -5.15 -8.12 -3.52
N LEU A 18 -5.31 -7.41 -4.64
CA LEU A 18 -5.39 -8.02 -5.98
C LEU A 18 -4.11 -8.75 -6.33
N TRP A 19 -2.97 -8.17 -6.00
CA TRP A 19 -1.67 -8.76 -6.24
C TRP A 19 -1.45 -10.00 -5.38
N GLU A 20 -1.72 -9.95 -4.07
CA GLU A 20 -1.66 -11.12 -3.17
C GLU A 20 -2.60 -12.24 -3.65
N LYS A 21 -3.79 -11.91 -4.17
CA LYS A 21 -4.72 -12.90 -4.76
C LYS A 21 -4.19 -13.54 -6.04
N ARG A 22 -3.51 -12.80 -6.92
CA ARG A 22 -2.91 -13.37 -8.15
C ARG A 22 -1.75 -14.31 -7.83
N LEU A 23 -1.08 -14.06 -6.72
CA LEU A 23 0.12 -14.80 -6.31
C LEU A 23 -0.18 -16.02 -5.48
N SER A 24 -1.38 -16.15 -4.88
CA SER A 24 -1.74 -17.34 -4.10
C SER A 24 -1.58 -18.63 -4.90
N ASP A 25 -1.67 -18.55 -6.23
CA ASP A 25 -1.54 -19.71 -7.10
C ASP A 25 -0.07 -20.08 -7.39
N LYS A 26 0.87 -19.11 -7.37
CA LYS A 26 2.32 -19.28 -7.67
C LYS A 26 3.19 -18.19 -7.03
N PRO A 27 3.38 -18.19 -5.70
CA PRO A 27 4.07 -17.11 -5.00
C PRO A 27 5.60 -17.12 -5.18
N ASP A 28 6.20 -18.29 -5.48
CA ASP A 28 7.67 -18.44 -5.53
C ASP A 28 8.28 -18.20 -6.93
N ASP A 29 7.44 -18.01 -7.96
CA ASP A 29 7.89 -17.86 -9.35
C ASP A 29 8.34 -16.43 -9.72
N ILE A 30 8.16 -15.46 -8.81
CA ILE A 30 8.49 -14.06 -9.07
C ILE A 30 9.65 -13.61 -8.17
N PRO A 31 10.87 -13.44 -8.72
CA PRO A 31 11.97 -12.82 -8.01
C PRO A 31 11.58 -11.44 -7.46
N TYR A 32 12.11 -11.07 -6.29
CA TYR A 32 11.87 -9.78 -5.62
C TYR A 32 10.44 -9.52 -5.13
N LEU A 33 9.55 -10.51 -5.19
CA LEU A 33 8.16 -10.39 -4.72
C LEU A 33 8.09 -9.90 -3.26
N GLY A 34 8.87 -10.51 -2.37
CA GLY A 34 8.92 -10.10 -0.96
C GLY A 34 9.34 -8.64 -0.76
N TYR A 35 10.28 -8.15 -1.58
CA TYR A 35 10.73 -6.76 -1.55
C TYR A 35 9.63 -5.81 -2.03
N ILE A 36 8.98 -6.10 -3.16
CA ILE A 36 7.88 -5.27 -3.71
C ILE A 36 6.73 -5.17 -2.69
N ARG A 37 6.33 -6.29 -2.10
CA ARG A 37 5.30 -6.32 -1.05
C ARG A 37 5.65 -5.43 0.13
N THR A 38 6.89 -5.53 0.59
CA THR A 38 7.39 -4.78 1.75
C THR A 38 7.42 -3.28 1.46
N THR A 39 7.87 -2.89 0.27
CA THR A 39 7.88 -1.50 -0.18
C THR A 39 6.48 -0.90 -0.26
N LEU A 40 5.52 -1.61 -0.88
CA LEU A 40 4.13 -1.14 -1.00
C LEU A 40 3.47 -0.98 0.39
N LYS A 41 3.63 -1.96 1.28
CA LYS A 41 3.15 -1.87 2.67
C LYS A 41 3.84 -0.76 3.46
N GLY A 42 5.12 -0.51 3.19
CA GLY A 42 5.86 0.62 3.75
C GLY A 42 5.23 1.96 3.34
N ARG A 43 4.90 2.12 2.06
CA ARG A 43 4.28 3.35 1.56
C ARG A 43 2.90 3.61 2.15
N VAL A 44 2.09 2.57 2.37
CA VAL A 44 0.81 2.69 3.08
C VAL A 44 1.02 3.27 4.48
N LYS A 45 1.98 2.74 5.25
CA LYS A 45 2.27 3.23 6.61
C LYS A 45 2.74 4.69 6.63
N GLU A 46 3.53 5.12 5.66
CA GLU A 46 3.94 6.52 5.53
C GLU A 46 2.75 7.43 5.30
N LEU A 47 1.86 7.06 4.37
CA LEU A 47 0.65 7.81 4.06
C LEU A 47 -0.32 7.86 5.26
N GLU A 48 -0.47 6.76 5.99
CA GLU A 48 -1.27 6.73 7.24
C GLU A 48 -0.70 7.68 8.30
N LYS A 49 0.63 7.76 8.41
CA LYS A 49 1.30 8.69 9.33
C LYS A 49 1.11 10.14 8.89
N GLU A 50 1.17 10.42 7.60
CA GLU A 50 0.89 11.74 7.03
C GLU A 50 -0.58 12.15 7.25
N GLU A 51 -1.52 11.25 7.04
CA GLU A 51 -2.95 11.49 7.29
C GLU A 51 -3.23 11.78 8.77
N LYS A 52 -2.68 10.99 9.69
CA LYS A 52 -2.81 11.24 11.14
C LYS A 52 -2.25 12.60 11.55
N LYS A 53 -1.16 13.05 10.94
CA LYS A 53 -0.61 14.39 11.21
C LYS A 53 -1.55 15.49 10.73
N LEU A 54 -2.20 15.29 9.58
CA LEU A 54 -3.19 16.24 9.07
C LEU A 54 -4.43 16.29 9.98
N ASP A 55 -4.92 15.14 10.45
CA ASP A 55 -6.07 15.07 11.38
C ASP A 55 -5.80 15.75 12.75
N ILE A 56 -4.53 15.90 13.17
CA ILE A 56 -4.15 16.61 14.41
C ILE A 56 -4.04 18.13 14.20
N LEU A 57 -3.88 18.58 12.96
CA LEU A 57 -3.66 19.98 12.59
C LEU A 57 -4.94 20.70 12.11
N VAL A 58 -6.06 19.97 12.03
CA VAL A 58 -7.39 20.45 11.62
C VAL A 58 -8.31 20.43 12.84
#